data_AF-A0A849TXL5-F1
#
_entry.id   AF-A0A849TXL5-F1
#
_cell.length_a   1.000
_cell.length_b   1.000
_cell.length_c   1.000
_cell.angle_alpha   90.00
_cell.angle_beta   90.00
_cell.angle_gamma   90.00
#
_symmetry.space_group_name_H-M   'P 1'
#
loop_
_entity.id
_entity.type
_entity.pdbx_description
1 polymer ?
#
loop_
_entity_poly.entity_id
_entity_poly.type
_entity_poly.pdbx_seq_one_letter_code
_entity_poly.pdbx_strand_id
1 'polypeptide(L)' 'MSTQVRTCPKCFQLMWLKADEYEILDDETVRAKCPHCGNAARFKLVTAGANALGPKMGH' A
#
# COMPACT_ATOMS: atom_id res chain seq x y z
N MET A 1 2.40 -8.76 11.56
CA MET A 1 1.42 -8.39 10.51
C MET A 1 1.92 -7.14 9.80
N SER A 2 2.12 -7.18 8.49
CA SER A 2 2.59 -6.02 7.72
C SER A 2 1.43 -5.10 7.36
N THR A 3 1.37 -3.91 7.95
CA THR A 3 0.41 -2.86 7.59
C THR A 3 1.04 -1.98 6.51
N GLN A 4 0.34 -1.76 5.40
CA GLN A 4 0.76 -0.83 4.36
C GLN A 4 0.00 0.49 4.48
N VAL A 5 0.72 1.62 4.43
CA VAL A 5 0.12 2.96 4.38
C VAL A 5 0.04 3.40 2.92
N ARG A 6 -1.15 3.74 2.45
CA ARG A 6 -1.38 4.22 1.06
C ARG A 6 -2.30 5.44 1.05
N THR A 7 -2.24 6.24 0.01
CA THR A 7 -3.15 7.39 -0.18
C THR A 7 -4.23 7.03 -1.18
N CYS A 8 -5.50 7.25 -0.85
CA CYS A 8 -6.59 7.02 -1.79
C CYS A 8 -6.51 8.00 -2.97
N PRO A 9 -6.51 7.55 -4.23
CA PRO A 9 -6.47 8.45 -5.38
C PRO A 9 -7.77 9.25 -5.59
N LYS A 10 -8.87 8.88 -4.91
CA LYS A 10 -10.17 9.54 -5.05
C LYS A 10 -10.41 10.63 -3.99
N CYS A 11 -10.23 10.29 -2.71
CA CYS A 11 -10.49 11.23 -1.61
C CYS A 11 -9.21 11.79 -0.98
N PHE A 12 -8.04 11.37 -1.46
CA PHE A 12 -6.72 11.81 -0.98
C PHE A 12 -6.46 11.56 0.52
N GLN A 13 -7.30 10.77 1.18
CA GLN A 13 -7.13 10.35 2.56
C GLN A 13 -6.14 9.20 2.67
N LEU A 14 -5.44 9.14 3.81
CA LEU A 14 -4.56 8.03 4.14
C LEU A 14 -5.37 6.78 4.50
N MET A 15 -4.87 5.64 4.02
CA MET A 15 -5.44 4.31 4.19
C MET A 15 -4.39 3.44 4.86
N TRP A 16 -4.73 2.91 6.04
CA TRP A 16 -3.98 1.84 6.69
C TRP A 16 -4.57 0.52 6.27
N LEU A 17 -3.88 -0.18 5.37
CA LEU A 17 -4.34 -1.44 4.81
C LEU A 17 -3.59 -2.60 5.48
N LYS A 18 -4.34 -3.45 6.16
CA LYS A 18 -3.86 -4.75 6.65
C LYS A 18 -3.86 -5.77 5.50
N ALA A 19 -3.12 -6.87 5.69
CA ALA A 19 -2.97 -7.91 4.67
C ALA A 19 -4.29 -8.54 4.19
N ASP A 20 -5.33 -8.54 5.04
CA ASP A 20 -6.67 -9.03 4.77
C ASP A 20 -7.62 -7.98 4.16
N GLU A 21 -7.20 -6.70 4.12
CA GLU A 21 -8.00 -5.57 3.62
C GLU A 21 -7.65 -5.19 2.17
N TYR A 22 -6.70 -5.92 1.55
CA TYR A 22 -6.38 -5.81 0.14
C TYR A 22 -6.25 -7.17 -0.53
N GLU A 23 -6.63 -7.21 -1.80
CA GLU A 23 -6.52 -8.37 -2.67
C GLU A 23 -5.31 -8.20 -3.57
N ILE A 24 -4.46 -9.24 -3.69
CA ILE A 24 -3.37 -9.27 -4.66
C ILE A 24 -3.97 -9.63 -6.02
N LEU A 25 -3.87 -8.73 -6.99
CA LEU A 25 -4.36 -8.98 -8.35
C LEU A 25 -3.29 -9.67 -9.20
N ASP A 26 -2.04 -9.26 -9.02
CA ASP A 26 -0.84 -9.80 -9.66
C ASP A 26 0.39 -9.54 -8.76
N ASP A 27 1.55 -10.03 -9.17
CA ASP A 27 2.79 -9.93 -8.38
C ASP A 27 3.22 -8.50 -8.05
N GLU A 28 2.76 -7.51 -8.81
CA GLU A 28 3.11 -6.10 -8.66
C GLU A 28 1.93 -5.22 -8.23
N THR A 29 0.70 -5.73 -8.18
CA THR A 29 -0.48 -4.90 -7.92
C THR A 29 -1.46 -5.50 -6.92
N VAL A 30 -1.97 -4.62 -6.07
CA VAL A 30 -3.01 -4.92 -5.10
C VAL A 30 -4.21 -4.02 -5.33
N ARG A 31 -5.40 -4.52 -4.97
CA ARG A 31 -6.65 -3.76 -4.92
C ARG A 31 -7.12 -3.64 -3.49
N ALA A 32 -7.47 -2.44 -3.07
CA ALA A 32 -8.06 -2.22 -1.75
C ALA A 32 -9.24 -1.27 -1.83
N LYS A 33 -10.19 -1.45 -0.90
CA LYS A 33 -11.33 -0.54 -0.74
C LYS A 33 -10.96 0.56 0.25
N CYS A 34 -11.18 1.81 -0.14
CA CYS A 34 -10.96 2.94 0.75
C CYS A 34 -11.97 2.92 1.91
N PRO A 35 -11.53 2.93 3.18
CA PRO A 35 -12.45 2.98 4.33
C PRO A 35 -13.18 4.33 4.43
N HIS A 36 -12.64 5.39 3.83
CA HIS A 36 -13.21 6.74 3.91
C HIS A 36 -14.28 7.02 2.85
N CYS A 37 -14.01 6.64 1.60
CA CYS A 37 -14.91 6.95 0.48
C CYS A 37 -15.52 5.71 -0.20
N GLY A 38 -15.22 4.51 0.27
CA GLY A 38 -15.71 3.25 -0.27
C GLY A 38 -15.18 2.88 -1.66
N ASN A 39 -14.32 3.70 -2.26
CA ASN A 39 -13.81 3.46 -3.61
C ASN A 39 -12.78 2.33 -3.64
N ALA A 40 -12.88 1.44 -4.63
CA ALA A 40 -11.85 0.45 -4.91
C ALA A 40 -10.71 1.11 -5.70
N ALA A 41 -9.49 1.05 -5.18
CA ALA A 41 -8.29 1.58 -5.82
C ALA A 41 -7.24 0.49 -5.99
N ARG A 42 -6.44 0.59 -7.06
CA ARG A 42 -5.30 -0.30 -7.31
C ARG A 42 -4.01 0.40 -6.93
N PHE A 43 -3.10 -0.33 -6.31
CA PHE A 43 -1.81 0.16 -5.86
C PHE A 43 -0.72 -0.80 -6.31
N LYS A 44 0.46 -0.26 -6.63
CA LYS A 44 1.63 -1.12 -6.84
C LYS A 44 2.09 -1.69 -5.50
N LEU A 45 2.21 -3.02 -5.42
CA LEU A 45 2.82 -3.70 -4.30
C LEU A 45 4.28 -3.25 -4.24
N VAL A 46 4.65 -2.53 -3.19
CA VAL A 46 6.07 -2.26 -2.94
C VAL A 46 6.54 -3.48 -2.18
N THR A 47 7.02 -4.49 -2.91
CA THR A 47 7.77 -5.59 -2.29
C THR A 47 8.91 -4.97 -1.48
N ALA A 48 9.12 -5.49 -0.27
CA ALA A 48 10.16 -5.05 0.64
C ALA A 48 11.54 -5.30 0.00
N GLY A 49 11.98 -4.38 -0.84
CA GLY A 49 13.23 -4.52 -1.60
C GLY A 49 13.75 -3.18 -2.12
N ALA A 50 12.88 -2.29 -2.59
CA ALA A 50 13.33 -0.99 -3.10
C ALA A 50 13.51 0.09 -2.00
N ASN A 51 12.61 0.14 -1.01
CA ASN A 51 12.61 1.16 0.05
C ASN A 51 12.88 0.60 1.46
N ALA A 52 13.09 -0.71 1.61
CA ALA A 52 13.44 -1.33 2.89
C ALA A 52 14.93 -1.15 3.24
N LEU A 53 15.74 -0.71 2.28
CA LEU A 53 17.06 -0.16 2.52
C LEU A 53 16.84 1.28 2.96
N GLY A 54 16.75 1.50 4.27
CA GLY A 54 16.89 2.85 4.84
C GLY A 54 18.16 3.54 4.31
N PRO A 55 18.31 4.86 4.49
CA PRO A 55 19.51 5.55 4.03
C PRO A 55 20.73 4.77 4.52
N LYS A 56 21.62 4.36 3.61
CA LYS A 56 22.92 3.81 3.99
C LYS A 56 23.60 4.93 4.79
N MET A 57 23.56 4.86 6.11
CA MET A 57 24.33 5.77 6.95
C MET A 57 25.79 5.47 6.60
N GLY A 58 26.37 6.35 5.79
CA GLY A 58 27.79 6.31 5.47
C GLY A 58 28.57 6.34 6.77
N HIS A 59 29.44 5.35 6.92
CA HIS A 59 30.45 5.32 7.96
C HIS A 59 31.66 6.15 7.53
#